data_AF-A0A931H483-F1
#
_entry.id   AF-A0A931H483-F1
#
_cell.length_a   1.000
_cell.length_b   1.000
_cell.length_c   1.000
_cell.angle_alpha   90.00
_cell.angle_beta   90.00
_cell.angle_gamma   90.00
#
_symmetry.space_group_name_H-M   'P 1'
#
loop_
_entity.id
_entity.type
_entity.pdbx_description
1 polymer ?
#
loop_
_entity_poly.entity_id
_entity_poly.type
_entity_poly.pdbx_seq_one_letter_code
_entity_poly.pdbx_strand_id
1 'polypeptide(L)'
;MHTFLIRSVLVAASLLAPITARSQWADPAAAVAAAREDAVRRAGIPEGELQVLSVERVTWPDASLGCPREGVLYTQALVKGWRVRLQSAAGELDYHLGERGAPLPCPPGRSRAPLPASSN
;
A
#
# COMPACT_ATOMS: atom_id res chain seq x y z
N MET A 1 -27.84 31.10 43.86
CA MET A 1 -28.77 30.01 44.26
C MET A 1 -28.90 29.08 43.06
N HIS A 2 -28.32 27.88 43.18
CA HIS A 2 -28.59 26.59 42.51
C HIS A 2 -29.31 26.61 41.15
N THR A 3 -28.84 25.96 40.07
CA THR A 3 -28.90 24.49 39.94
C THR A 3 -28.09 24.05 38.70
N PHE A 4 -27.05 23.23 38.89
CA PHE A 4 -26.37 22.51 37.80
C PHE A 4 -27.11 21.19 37.54
N LEU A 5 -27.77 21.06 36.39
CA LEU A 5 -28.33 19.79 35.92
C LEU A 5 -27.24 19.02 35.16
N ILE A 6 -26.69 17.99 35.82
CA ILE A 6 -25.73 17.05 35.26
C ILE A 6 -26.50 16.09 34.33
N ARG A 7 -26.32 16.23 33.01
CA ARG A 7 -26.71 15.17 32.06
C ARG A 7 -25.62 14.10 32.10
N SER A 8 -25.93 12.97 32.74
CA SER A 8 -25.12 11.76 32.71
C SER A 8 -24.77 11.37 31.27
N VAL A 9 -23.49 11.40 30.93
CA VAL A 9 -22.96 10.73 29.74
C VAL A 9 -22.38 9.40 30.21
N LEU A 10 -23.17 8.33 30.09
CA LEU A 10 -22.65 6.97 30.16
C LEU A 10 -21.94 6.67 28.83
N VAL A 11 -20.61 6.79 28.79
CA VAL A 11 -19.79 6.17 27.75
C VAL A 11 -19.51 4.73 28.20
N ALA A 12 -20.42 3.82 27.87
CA ALA A 12 -20.21 2.39 28.07
C ALA A 12 -19.99 1.71 26.71
N ALA A 13 -18.73 1.35 26.44
CA ALA A 13 -18.29 0.09 25.84
C ALA A 13 -16.92 0.28 25.21
N SER A 14 -15.86 0.05 26.00
CA SER A 14 -14.54 -0.25 25.44
C SER A 14 -14.63 -1.56 24.66
N LEU A 15 -14.86 -1.46 23.35
CA LEU A 15 -14.63 -2.56 22.43
C LEU A 15 -13.10 -2.76 22.35
N LEU A 16 -12.57 -3.68 23.16
CA LEU A 16 -11.25 -4.25 22.91
C LEU A 16 -11.32 -5.07 21.61
N ALA A 17 -11.34 -4.39 20.48
CA ALA A 17 -11.05 -5.03 19.21
C ALA A 17 -9.59 -5.51 19.27
N PRO A 18 -9.28 -6.76 18.87
CA PRO A 18 -7.90 -7.21 18.81
C PRO A 18 -7.13 -6.27 17.88
N ILE A 19 -5.94 -5.83 18.32
CA ILE A 19 -4.99 -5.05 17.48
C ILE A 19 -4.34 -6.01 16.48
N THR A 20 -5.14 -6.74 15.71
CA THR A 20 -4.64 -7.30 14.46
C THR A 20 -4.58 -6.12 13.51
N ALA A 21 -3.38 -5.56 13.35
CA ALA A 21 -3.15 -4.46 12.45
C ALA A 21 -3.54 -4.93 11.04
N ARG A 22 -4.77 -4.62 10.62
CA ARG A 22 -5.33 -5.09 9.35
C ARG A 22 -4.45 -4.60 8.21
N SER A 23 -4.15 -5.48 7.26
CA SER A 23 -3.60 -5.07 5.97
C SER A 23 -4.66 -4.23 5.27
N GLN A 24 -4.28 -3.06 4.76
CA GLN A 24 -5.21 -2.25 3.98
C GLN A 24 -5.41 -2.85 2.58
N TRP A 25 -4.40 -3.55 2.08
CA TRP A 25 -4.43 -4.29 0.81
C TRP A 25 -4.43 -5.78 1.15
N ALA A 26 -5.56 -6.24 1.67
CA ALA A 26 -5.70 -7.59 2.22
C ALA A 26 -5.50 -8.68 1.14
N ASP A 27 -5.91 -8.39 -0.09
CA ASP A 27 -5.93 -9.31 -1.22
C ASP A 27 -5.37 -8.66 -2.51
N PRO A 28 -5.13 -9.45 -3.59
CA PRO A 28 -4.61 -8.93 -4.84
C PRO A 28 -5.50 -7.87 -5.50
N ALA A 29 -6.83 -8.00 -5.39
CA ALA A 29 -7.77 -7.08 -6.04
C ALA A 29 -7.72 -5.71 -5.38
N ALA A 30 -7.62 -5.65 -4.05
CA ALA A 30 -7.44 -4.40 -3.30
C ALA A 30 -6.12 -3.69 -3.65
N ALA A 31 -5.03 -4.45 -3.84
CA ALA A 31 -3.75 -3.89 -4.26
C ALA A 31 -3.81 -3.31 -5.69
N VAL A 32 -4.45 -4.04 -6.62
CA VAL A 32 -4.66 -3.58 -8.01
C VAL A 32 -5.53 -2.33 -8.06
N ALA A 33 -6.64 -2.32 -7.31
CA ALA A 33 -7.54 -1.17 -7.25
C ALA A 33 -6.79 0.08 -6.76
N ALA A 34 -5.98 -0.05 -5.71
CA ALA A 34 -5.19 1.06 -5.19
C ALA A 34 -4.17 1.58 -6.22
N ALA A 35 -3.49 0.69 -6.96
CA ALA A 35 -2.56 1.09 -8.02
C ALA A 35 -3.26 1.80 -9.18
N ARG A 36 -4.44 1.30 -9.60
CA ARG A 36 -5.27 1.94 -10.65
C ARG A 36 -5.73 3.33 -10.22
N GLU A 37 -6.25 3.45 -9.01
CA GLU A 37 -6.71 4.72 -8.47
C GLU A 37 -5.57 5.75 -8.41
N ASP A 38 -4.38 5.34 -8.00
CA ASP A 38 -3.21 6.22 -7.99
C ASP A 38 -2.75 6.61 -9.40
N ALA A 39 -2.80 5.69 -10.37
CA ALA A 39 -2.48 5.98 -11.77
C ALA A 39 -3.46 6.99 -12.39
N VAL A 40 -4.76 6.80 -12.17
CA VAL A 40 -5.79 7.75 -12.60
C VAL A 40 -5.55 9.12 -11.98
N ARG A 41 -5.34 9.17 -10.66
CA ARG A 41 -5.21 10.42 -9.91
C ARG A 41 -3.92 11.19 -10.22
N ARG A 42 -2.78 10.50 -10.31
CA ARG A 42 -1.46 11.16 -10.44
C ARG A 42 -0.99 11.32 -11.87
N ALA A 43 -1.24 10.31 -12.71
CA ALA A 43 -0.78 10.31 -14.09
C ALA A 43 -1.88 10.70 -15.09
N GLY A 44 -3.14 10.84 -14.63
CA GLY A 44 -4.26 11.22 -15.49
C GLY A 44 -4.66 10.14 -16.50
N ILE A 45 -4.22 8.89 -16.29
CA ILE A 45 -4.49 7.78 -17.20
C ILE A 45 -5.92 7.29 -16.98
N PRO A 46 -6.79 7.24 -18.01
CA PRO A 46 -8.13 6.72 -17.86
C PRO A 46 -8.15 5.27 -17.37
N GLU A 47 -9.11 4.93 -16.49
CA GLU A 47 -9.17 3.58 -15.90
C GLU A 47 -9.29 2.48 -16.95
N GLY A 48 -10.04 2.73 -18.03
CA GLY A 48 -10.22 1.81 -19.15
C GLY A 48 -8.96 1.56 -19.99
N GLU A 49 -7.92 2.40 -19.84
CA GLU A 49 -6.64 2.23 -20.52
C GLU A 49 -5.61 1.44 -19.69
N LEU A 50 -5.95 1.10 -18.44
CA LEU A 50 -5.09 0.33 -17.56
C LEU A 50 -5.41 -1.16 -17.68
N GLN A 51 -4.42 -1.97 -18.06
CA GLN A 51 -4.51 -3.43 -18.03
C GLN A 51 -3.58 -3.99 -16.96
N VAL A 52 -4.00 -5.04 -16.24
CA VAL A 52 -3.12 -5.68 -15.24
C VAL A 52 -2.19 -6.65 -15.96
N LEU A 53 -0.88 -6.45 -15.82
CA LEU A 53 0.14 -7.36 -16.34
C LEU A 53 0.50 -8.42 -15.28
N SER A 54 0.73 -7.99 -14.03
CA SER A 54 0.93 -8.91 -12.91
C SER A 54 0.49 -8.30 -11.58
N VAL A 55 0.15 -9.18 -10.63
CA VAL A 55 0.00 -8.84 -9.21
C VAL A 55 0.64 -9.95 -8.40
N GLU A 56 1.66 -9.58 -7.64
CA GLU A 56 2.54 -10.53 -6.94
C GLU A 56 2.61 -10.16 -5.47
N ARG A 57 2.36 -11.13 -4.58
CA ARG A 57 2.62 -10.96 -3.15
C ARG A 57 4.11 -11.11 -2.91
N VAL A 58 4.74 -10.12 -2.29
CA VAL A 58 6.20 -10.03 -2.19
C VAL A 58 6.65 -9.64 -0.78
N THR A 59 7.94 -9.82 -0.52
CA THR A 59 8.62 -9.24 0.64
C THR A 59 9.72 -8.30 0.17
N TRP A 60 9.63 -7.04 0.55
CA TRP A 60 10.64 -6.03 0.30
C TRP A 60 11.76 -6.09 1.33
N PRO A 61 13.01 -5.82 0.95
CA PRO A 61 14.16 -5.93 1.84
C PRO A 61 14.21 -4.83 2.91
N ASP A 62 13.56 -3.70 2.67
CA ASP A 62 13.59 -2.52 3.54
C ASP A 62 12.35 -1.61 3.33
N ALA A 63 12.29 -0.51 4.08
CA ALA A 63 11.21 0.47 4.03
C ALA A 63 11.12 1.29 2.73
N SER A 64 12.04 1.11 1.77
CA SER A 64 11.94 1.72 0.43
C SER A 64 10.96 0.99 -0.49
N LEU A 65 10.46 -0.17 -0.06
CA LEU A 65 9.59 -1.04 -0.85
C LEU A 65 10.20 -1.45 -2.20
N GLY A 66 11.52 -1.54 -2.30
CA GLY A 66 12.19 -1.85 -3.57
C GLY A 66 12.34 -0.67 -4.53
N CYS A 67 12.01 0.56 -4.09
CA CYS A 67 12.15 1.78 -4.88
C CYS A 67 12.93 2.90 -4.14
N PRO A 68 14.21 2.70 -3.80
CA PRO A 68 14.98 3.65 -3.01
C PRO A 68 15.32 4.93 -3.79
N ARG A 69 15.34 6.05 -3.07
CA ARG A 69 15.87 7.32 -3.55
C ARG A 69 17.34 7.46 -3.14
N GLU A 70 18.14 8.05 -4.02
CA GLU A 70 19.55 8.31 -3.75
C GLU A 70 19.73 9.21 -2.52
N GLY A 71 20.74 8.91 -1.71
CA GLY A 71 21.05 9.65 -0.49
C GLY A 71 20.08 9.46 0.68
N VAL A 72 19.04 8.63 0.53
CA VAL A 72 18.09 8.34 1.61
C VAL A 72 18.46 7.04 2.31
N LEU A 73 18.55 7.09 3.64
CA LEU A 73 18.70 5.90 4.48
C LEU A 73 17.31 5.34 4.80
N TYR A 74 17.12 4.05 4.53
CA TYR A 74 15.88 3.35 4.81
C TYR A 74 16.06 2.38 5.97
N THR A 75 14.98 2.16 6.73
CA THR A 75 14.98 1.18 7.80
C THR A 75 15.10 -0.23 7.21
N GLN A 76 16.09 -0.99 7.69
CA GLN A 76 16.34 -2.37 7.29
C GLN A 76 15.38 -3.33 8.00
N ALA A 77 14.12 -3.32 7.58
CA ALA A 77 13.08 -4.22 8.05
C ALA A 77 12.35 -4.85 6.86
N LEU A 78 12.12 -6.16 6.94
CA LEU A 78 11.35 -6.87 5.92
C LEU A 78 9.92 -6.34 5.88
N VAL A 79 9.48 -5.90 4.71
CA VAL A 79 8.13 -5.38 4.51
C VAL A 79 7.36 -6.28 3.57
N LYS A 80 6.32 -6.95 4.09
CA LYS A 80 5.37 -7.69 3.24
C LYS A 80 4.56 -6.70 2.42
N GLY A 81 4.17 -7.10 1.22
CA GLY A 81 3.30 -6.28 0.39
C GLY A 81 3.05 -6.85 -1.00
N TRP A 82 2.90 -5.95 -1.96
CA TRP A 82 2.52 -6.28 -3.33
C TRP A 82 3.36 -5.54 -4.36
N ARG A 83 3.67 -6.23 -5.46
CA ARG A 83 4.13 -5.62 -6.70
C ARG A 83 3.03 -5.74 -7.74
N VAL A 84 2.54 -4.61 -8.23
CA VAL A 84 1.48 -4.54 -9.24
C VAL A 84 2.04 -3.92 -10.49
N ARG A 85 2.02 -4.64 -11.60
CA ARG A 85 2.41 -4.10 -12.91
C ARG A 85 1.18 -3.86 -13.75
N LEU A 86 1.06 -2.65 -14.26
CA LEU A 86 -0.02 -2.23 -15.14
C LEU A 86 0.54 -1.84 -16.51
N GLN A 87 -0.17 -2.17 -17.58
CA GLN A 87 0.06 -1.60 -18.91
C GLN A 87 -0.84 -0.38 -19.08
N SER A 88 -0.30 0.69 -19.64
CA SER A 88 -1.04 1.87 -20.11
C SER A 88 -0.65 2.22 -21.55
N ALA A 89 -1.31 3.20 -22.17
CA ALA A 89 -0.90 3.73 -23.47
C ALA A 89 0.52 4.34 -23.46
N ALA A 90 0.98 4.83 -22.30
CA ALA A 90 2.30 5.44 -22.14
C ALA A 90 3.41 4.42 -21.79
N GLY A 91 3.04 3.15 -21.57
CA GLY A 91 3.97 2.08 -21.19
C GLY A 91 3.59 1.38 -19.88
N GLU A 92 4.52 0.56 -19.39
CA GLU A 92 4.37 -0.20 -18.15
C GLU A 92 4.56 0.70 -16.93
N LEU A 93 3.67 0.53 -15.95
CA LEU A 93 3.70 1.16 -14.64
C LEU A 93 3.94 0.08 -13.60
N ASP A 94 5.03 0.21 -12.84
CA ASP A 94 5.37 -0.70 -11.75
C ASP A 94 5.03 -0.04 -10.41
N TYR A 95 4.05 -0.58 -9.69
CA TYR A 95 3.62 -0.09 -8.39
C TYR A 95 4.10 -1.03 -7.29
N HIS A 96 4.76 -0.43 -6.29
CA HIS A 96 5.25 -1.13 -5.10
C HIS A 96 4.40 -0.73 -3.90
N LEU A 97 3.89 -1.72 -3.17
CA LEU A 97 2.99 -1.53 -2.04
C LEU A 97 3.54 -2.34 -0.86
N GLY A 98 3.46 -1.80 0.36
CA GLY A 98 3.57 -2.60 1.60
C GLY A 98 2.29 -3.42 1.85
N GLU A 99 1.97 -3.71 3.10
CA GLU A 99 0.61 -4.13 3.54
C GLU A 99 -0.26 -2.93 3.95
N ARG A 100 0.39 -1.77 4.16
CA ARG A 100 -0.20 -0.47 4.49
C ARG A 100 0.58 0.66 3.80
N GLY A 101 0.00 1.86 3.73
CA GLY A 101 0.60 3.06 3.13
C GLY A 101 -0.10 3.48 1.84
N ALA A 102 0.55 4.34 1.05
CA ALA A 102 0.07 4.65 -0.29
C ALA A 102 0.76 3.74 -1.33
N PRO A 103 0.13 3.42 -2.47
CA PRO A 103 0.83 2.82 -3.59
C PRO A 103 1.98 3.71 -4.04
N LEU A 104 3.14 3.10 -4.31
CA LEU A 104 4.34 3.80 -4.74
C LEU A 104 4.62 3.48 -6.22
N PRO A 105 4.36 4.40 -7.16
CA PRO A 105 4.82 4.24 -8.53
C PRO A 105 6.36 4.28 -8.57
N CYS A 106 6.97 3.21 -9.08
CA CYS A 106 8.41 3.08 -9.21
C CYS A 106 8.85 3.09 -10.68
N PRO A 107 9.70 4.05 -11.10
CA PRO A 107 10.21 4.05 -12.47
C PRO A 107 11.22 2.91 -12.68
N PRO A 108 11.38 2.41 -13.91
CA PRO A 108 12.27 1.28 -14.23
C PRO A 108 13.70 1.44 -13.69
N GLY A 109 14.28 2.65 -13.74
CA GLY A 109 15.64 2.91 -13.27
C GLY A 109 15.85 2.85 -11.75
N ARG A 110 14.78 2.75 -10.95
CA ARG A 110 14.85 2.59 -9.49
C ARG A 110 14.27 1.28 -8.97
N SER A 111 13.50 0.56 -9.79
CA SER A 111 12.82 -0.65 -9.37
C SER A 111 13.82 -1.76 -9.10
N ARG A 112 13.83 -2.27 -7.87
CA ARG A 112 14.61 -3.42 -7.45
C ARG A 112 13.69 -4.62 -7.25
N ALA A 113 14.21 -5.81 -7.57
CA ALA A 113 13.48 -7.04 -7.35
C ALA A 113 13.18 -7.22 -5.85
N PRO A 114 11.99 -7.75 -5.48
CA PRO A 114 11.72 -8.18 -4.12
C PRO A 114 12.65 -9.35 -3.74
N LEU A 115 12.67 -9.68 -2.44
CA LEU A 115 13.36 -10.89 -2.01
C LEU A 115 12.73 -12.12 -2.66
N PRO A 116 13.53 -13.11 -3.10
CA PRO A 116 13.00 -14.34 -3.64
C PRO A 116 12.12 -15.03 -2.60
N ALA A 117 11.02 -15.63 -3.04
CA ALA A 117 10.30 -16.56 -2.18
C ALA A 117 11.30 -17.66 -1.78
N SER A 118 11.43 -17.92 -0.48
CA SER A 118 12.28 -18.99 0.02
C SER A 118 11.89 -20.29 -0.68
N SER A 119 12.80 -20.83 -1.50
CA SER A 119 12.65 -22.15 -2.10
C SER A 119 12.51 -23.17 -0.97
N ASN A 120 11.35 -23.81 -0.87
CA ASN A 120 11.18 -25.05 -0.12
C ASN A 120 11.64 -26.22 -0.98
#